data_AF-A0A1H0FEP6-F1
#
_entry.id   AF-A0A1H0FEP6-F1
#
_cell.length_a   1.000
_cell.length_b   1.000
_cell.length_c   1.000
_cell.angle_alpha   90.00
_cell.angle_beta   90.00
_cell.angle_gamma   90.00
#
_symmetry.space_group_name_H-M   'P 1'
#
loop_
_entity.id
_entity.type
_entity.pdbx_description
1 polymer ?
#
loop_
_entity_poly.entity_id
_entity_poly.type
_entity_poly.pdbx_seq_one_letter_code
_entity_poly.pdbx_strand_id
1 'polypeptide(L)'
;MDFKLIEKYKDLGIADVIDDEKFNNISVVHHSTVIDGSILTEVEAQVLINEGLTPKGKPLNHSLMVTDPFNALKIWHLSIIIEVNH
;
A
#
# COMPACT_ATOMS: atom_id res chain seq x y z
N MET A 1 1.20 29.10 10.47
CA MET A 1 0.67 27.86 9.88
C MET A 1 -0.77 28.14 9.49
N ASP A 2 -1.08 28.23 8.20
CA ASP A 2 -2.35 28.76 7.71
C ASP A 2 -3.51 27.79 7.90
N PHE A 3 -4.32 28.01 8.94
CA PHE A 3 -5.55 27.26 9.22
C PHE A 3 -6.51 27.21 8.02
N LYS A 4 -6.56 28.27 7.20
CA LYS A 4 -7.38 28.33 5.97
C LYS A 4 -7.00 27.29 4.93
N LEU A 5 -5.72 26.89 4.86
CA LEU A 5 -5.26 25.90 3.90
C LEU A 5 -5.69 24.48 4.31
N ILE A 6 -5.63 24.19 5.60
CA ILE A 6 -6.09 22.91 6.18
C ILE A 6 -7.60 22.75 6.03
N GLU A 7 -8.35 23.83 6.23
CA GLU A 7 -9.80 23.83 6.06
C GLU A 7 -10.18 23.55 4.60
N LYS A 8 -9.56 24.26 3.65
CA LYS A 8 -9.75 24.02 2.21
C LYS A 8 -9.32 22.62 1.77
N TYR A 9 -8.25 22.08 2.36
CA TYR A 9 -7.79 20.71 2.09
C TYR A 9 -8.83 19.66 2.53
N LYS A 10 -9.41 19.83 3.72
CA LYS A 10 -10.49 18.97 4.23
C LYS A 10 -11.79 19.11 3.43
N ASP A 11 -12.16 20.34 3.08
CA ASP A 11 -13.41 20.65 2.37
C ASP A 11 -13.40 20.13 0.92
N LEU A 12 -12.21 20.05 0.31
CA LEU A 12 -12.01 19.44 -1.00
C LEU A 12 -12.02 17.90 -0.95
N GLY A 13 -12.10 17.29 0.24
CA GLY A 13 -12.11 15.83 0.41
C GLY A 13 -10.85 15.15 -0.15
N ILE A 14 -9.74 15.88 -0.31
CA ILE A 14 -8.50 15.35 -0.92
C ILE A 14 -7.99 14.13 -0.14
N ALA A 15 -8.17 14.14 1.18
CA ALA A 15 -7.85 13.04 2.08
C ALA A 15 -8.72 11.78 1.85
N ASP A 16 -9.89 11.90 1.22
CA ASP A 16 -10.78 10.77 0.91
C ASP A 16 -10.56 10.23 -0.52
N VAL A 17 -9.81 10.95 -1.37
CA VAL A 17 -9.56 10.55 -2.77
C VAL A 17 -8.39 9.58 -2.89
N ILE A 18 -7.43 9.67 -1.98
CA ILE A 18 -6.24 8.81 -1.94
C ILE A 18 -6.26 8.07 -0.61
N ASP A 19 -6.25 6.74 -0.69
CA ASP A 19 -5.99 5.88 0.47
C ASP A 19 -4.50 5.98 0.81
N ASP A 20 -4.15 7.05 1.55
CA ASP A 20 -2.78 7.39 1.92
C ASP A 20 -2.09 6.24 2.70
N GLU A 21 -2.86 5.54 3.53
CA GLU A 21 -2.38 4.39 4.29
C GLU A 21 -2.03 3.22 3.36
N LYS A 22 -2.93 2.88 2.43
CA LYS A 22 -2.67 1.82 1.45
C LYS A 22 -1.50 2.16 0.54
N PHE A 23 -1.41 3.42 0.09
CA PHE A 23 -0.28 3.89 -0.71
C PHE A 23 1.05 3.70 0.04
N ASN A 24 1.12 4.19 1.28
CA ASN A 24 2.30 4.05 2.12
C ASN A 24 2.68 2.58 2.36
N ASN A 25 1.69 1.73 2.64
CA ASN A 25 1.92 0.29 2.84
C ASN A 25 2.47 -0.39 1.58
N ILE A 26 1.98 -0.03 0.39
CA ILE A 26 2.51 -0.55 -0.88
C ILE A 26 3.95 -0.08 -1.10
N SER A 27 4.27 1.19 -0.86
CA SER A 27 5.64 1.70 -1.03
C SER A 27 6.63 1.06 -0.05
N VAL A 28 6.25 0.83 1.21
CA VAL A 28 7.09 0.12 2.19
C VAL A 28 7.37 -1.31 1.73
N VAL A 29 6.34 -2.04 1.31
CA VAL A 29 6.48 -3.41 0.79
C VAL A 29 7.34 -3.43 -0.48
N HIS A 30 7.11 -2.50 -1.41
CA HIS A 30 7.87 -2.40 -2.65
C HIS A 30 9.36 -2.22 -2.37
N HIS A 31 9.73 -1.24 -1.54
CA HIS A 31 11.13 -1.01 -1.21
C HIS A 31 11.77 -2.20 -0.48
N SER A 32 11.06 -2.83 0.46
CA SER A 32 11.54 -4.03 1.15
C SER A 32 11.81 -5.17 0.18
N THR A 33 10.87 -5.43 -0.73
CA THR A 33 10.99 -6.57 -1.66
C THR A 33 12.01 -6.33 -2.75
N VAL A 34 12.26 -5.08 -3.14
CA VAL A 34 13.38 -4.72 -4.04
C VAL A 34 14.73 -5.00 -3.37
N ILE A 35 14.87 -4.72 -2.07
CA ILE A 35 16.07 -5.07 -1.30
C ILE A 35 16.28 -6.59 -1.31
N ASP A 36 15.20 -7.37 -1.23
CA ASP A 36 15.22 -8.83 -1.30
C ASP A 36 15.36 -9.40 -2.74
N GLY A 37 15.50 -8.54 -3.76
CA GLY A 37 15.73 -8.95 -5.14
C GLY A 37 14.50 -8.99 -6.06
N SER A 38 13.40 -8.35 -5.66
CA SER A 38 12.24 -8.18 -6.53
C SER A 38 12.53 -7.25 -7.71
N ILE A 39 12.09 -7.65 -8.90
CA ILE A 39 12.19 -6.85 -10.13
C ILE A 39 10.90 -6.08 -10.46
N LEU A 40 9.94 -6.07 -9.55
CA LEU A 40 8.70 -5.31 -9.71
C LEU A 40 8.97 -3.82 -9.55
N THR A 41 8.44 -3.04 -10.48
CA THR A 41 8.34 -1.58 -10.31
C THR A 41 7.25 -1.24 -9.31
N GLU A 42 7.31 -0.04 -8.72
CA GLU A 42 6.30 0.41 -7.77
C GLU A 42 4.90 0.45 -8.41
N VAL A 43 4.82 0.87 -9.68
CA VAL A 43 3.57 0.89 -10.46
C VAL A 43 3.00 -0.52 -10.63
N GLU A 44 3.84 -1.50 -10.95
CA GLU A 44 3.38 -2.89 -11.07
C GLU A 44 2.96 -3.48 -9.73
N ALA A 45 3.62 -3.12 -8.63
CA ALA A 45 3.22 -3.51 -7.28
C ALA A 45 1.87 -2.88 -6.91
N GLN A 46 1.65 -1.59 -7.23
CA GLN A 46 0.37 -0.93 -7.02
C GLN A 46 -0.74 -1.58 -7.83
N VAL A 47 -0.52 -1.86 -9.11
CA VAL A 47 -1.49 -2.53 -9.99
C VAL A 47 -1.79 -3.95 -9.48
N LEU A 48 -0.76 -4.70 -9.05
CA LEU A 48 -0.93 -6.03 -8.47
C LEU A 48 -1.80 -6.02 -7.22
N ILE A 49 -1.57 -5.08 -6.30
CA ILE A 49 -2.30 -4.98 -5.04
C ILE A 49 -3.70 -4.37 -5.20
N ASN A 50 -3.86 -3.39 -6.09
CA ASN A 50 -5.13 -2.68 -6.29
C ASN A 50 -6.08 -3.43 -7.22
N GLU A 51 -5.56 -4.01 -8.30
CA GLU A 51 -6.36 -4.57 -9.39
C GLU A 51 -6.22 -6.09 -9.50
N GLY A 52 -5.29 -6.71 -8.76
CA GLY A 52 -5.02 -8.15 -8.83
C GLY A 52 -4.34 -8.59 -10.14
N LEU A 53 -3.84 -7.63 -10.93
CA LEU A 53 -3.22 -7.90 -12.22
C LEU A 53 -1.74 -8.23 -12.04
N THR A 54 -1.34 -9.43 -12.45
CA THR A 54 0.06 -9.82 -12.46
C THR A 54 0.80 -9.16 -13.63
N PRO A 55 2.05 -8.72 -13.44
CA PRO A 55 2.83 -8.15 -14.52
C PRO A 55 3.14 -9.21 -15.56
N LYS A 56 2.78 -8.89 -16.81
CA LYS A 56 2.98 -9.79 -17.95
C LYS A 56 4.47 -10.07 -18.15
N GLY A 57 4.84 -11.35 -18.15
CA GLY A 57 6.20 -11.81 -18.46
C GLY A 57 7.17 -11.85 -17.28
N LYS A 58 6.73 -11.51 -16.05
CA LYS A 58 7.55 -11.68 -14.84
C LYS A 58 7.19 -12.98 -14.12
N PRO A 59 8.17 -13.70 -13.53
CA PRO A 59 7.86 -14.93 -12.82
C PRO A 59 7.01 -14.66 -11.57
N LEU A 60 6.14 -15.62 -11.26
CA LEU A 60 5.13 -15.53 -10.20
C LEU A 60 5.75 -15.26 -8.82
N ASN A 61 6.98 -15.73 -8.61
CA ASN A 61 7.73 -15.53 -7.37
C ASN A 61 7.80 -14.05 -6.97
N HIS A 62 8.00 -13.12 -7.91
CA HIS A 62 8.07 -11.70 -7.58
C HIS A 62 6.70 -11.15 -7.17
N SER A 63 5.62 -11.63 -7.78
CA SER A 63 4.27 -11.26 -7.36
C SER A 63 4.02 -11.74 -5.93
N LEU A 64 4.41 -12.98 -5.61
CA LEU A 64 4.29 -13.55 -4.26
C LEU A 64 5.15 -12.80 -3.23
N MET A 65 6.39 -12.45 -3.60
CA MET A 65 7.28 -11.64 -2.75
C MET A 65 6.64 -10.32 -2.33
N VAL A 66 5.76 -9.74 -3.14
CA VAL A 66 5.04 -8.49 -2.80
C VAL A 66 3.71 -8.78 -2.09
N THR A 67 2.94 -9.76 -2.54
CA THR A 67 1.61 -10.03 -1.97
C THR A 67 1.67 -10.61 -0.56
N ASP A 68 2.66 -11.44 -0.26
CA ASP A 68 2.78 -12.12 1.03
C ASP A 68 3.02 -11.13 2.19
N PRO A 69 4.05 -10.25 2.15
CA PRO A 69 4.25 -9.25 3.20
C PRO A 69 3.12 -8.21 3.26
N PHE A 70 2.51 -7.85 2.12
CA PHE A 70 1.37 -6.94 2.12
C PHE A 70 0.15 -7.54 2.84
N ASN A 71 -0.17 -8.81 2.57
CA ASN A 71 -1.24 -9.52 3.26
C ASN A 71 -0.95 -9.67 4.76
N ALA A 72 0.30 -9.93 5.13
CA ALA A 72 0.70 -9.94 6.53
C ALA A 72 0.41 -8.58 7.18
N LEU A 73 0.91 -7.47 6.62
CA LEU A 73 0.66 -6.12 7.15
C LEU A 73 -0.83 -5.82 7.34
N LYS A 74 -1.67 -6.23 6.38
CA LYS A 74 -3.12 -6.07 6.49
C LYS A 74 -3.71 -6.86 7.66
N ILE A 75 -3.28 -8.09 7.88
CA ILE A 75 -3.71 -8.92 9.02
C ILE A 75 -3.27 -8.27 10.33
N TRP A 76 -2.00 -7.86 10.43
CA TRP A 76 -1.46 -7.18 11.60
C TRP A 76 -2.25 -5.91 11.95
N HIS A 77 -2.56 -5.09 10.94
CA HIS A 77 -3.37 -3.88 11.13
C HIS A 77 -4.77 -4.21 11.67
N LEU A 78 -5.45 -5.21 11.10
CA LEU A 78 -6.76 -5.67 11.59
C LEU A 78 -6.70 -6.23 13.01
N SER A 79 -5.65 -6.98 13.35
CA SER A 79 -5.44 -7.52 14.71
C SER A 79 -5.27 -6.40 15.74
N ILE A 80 -4.47 -5.38 15.43
CA ILE A 80 -4.28 -4.22 16.32
C ILE A 80 -5.60 -3.49 16.52
N ILE A 81 -6.39 -3.25 15.46
CA ILE A 81 -7.70 -2.60 15.59
C ILE A 81 -8.64 -3.40 16.51
N ILE A 82 -8.65 -4.73 16.39
CA ILE A 82 -9.50 -5.57 17.24
C ILE A 82 -9.06 -5.51 18.71
N GLU A 83 -7.75 -5.52 18.98
CA GLU A 83 -7.21 -5.44 20.35
C GLU A 83 -7.40 -4.06 20.98
N VAL A 84 -7.30 -2.96 20.22
CA VAL A 84 -7.45 -1.59 20.74
C VAL A 84 -8.92 -1.21 20.95
N ASN A 85 -9.86 -1.87 20.28
CA ASN A 85 -11.30 -1.65 20.46
C ASN A 85 -11.94 -2.54 21.54
N HIS A 86 -11.13 -3.27 22.33
CA HIS A 86 -11.53 -4.09 23.47
C HIS A 86 -10.92 -3.58 24.79
#